data_AF-A0AAJ0C2D5-F1
#
_entry.id   AF-A0AAJ0C2D5-F1
#
_cell.length_a   1.000
_cell.length_b   1.000
_cell.length_c   1.000
_cell.angle_alpha   90.00
_cell.angle_beta   90.00
_cell.angle_gamma   90.00
#
_symmetry.space_group_name_H-M   'P 1'
#
loop_
_entity.id
_entity.type
_entity.pdbx_description
1 polymer ?
#
loop_
_entity_poly.entity_id
_entity_poly.type
_entity_poly.pdbx_seq_one_letter_code
_entity_poly.pdbx_strand_id
1 'polypeptide(L)'
;MSYRIEVSKNNRAGCTDTLCKAQGVKITKGEIRLGSWVEVNDHGGWKWRHWGCVSGLVIENIRDKIAKGEDDYDFDAIDGFDELEDPEIQEKVRRVVTQGHIDPEDFNGVSVDN
;
A
#
# COMPACT_ATOMS: atom_id res chain seq x y z
N MET A 1 13.48 3.23 -2.65
CA MET A 1 12.39 2.98 -1.67
C MET A 1 12.11 1.46 -1.62
N SER A 2 11.58 0.92 -0.52
CA SER A 2 11.28 -0.52 -0.36
C SER A 2 9.77 -0.82 -0.36
N TYR A 3 8.98 0.03 -1.02
CA TYR A 3 7.54 -0.10 -1.16
C TYR A 3 7.18 -0.21 -2.63
N ARG A 4 6.18 -1.03 -2.94
CA ARG A 4 5.60 -1.17 -4.28
C ARG A 4 4.10 -1.06 -4.20
N ILE A 5 3.48 -0.38 -5.16
CA ILE A 5 2.03 -0.37 -5.35
C ILE A 5 1.65 -1.06 -6.65
N GLU A 6 0.58 -1.83 -6.65
CA GLU A 6 0.02 -2.40 -7.88
C GLU A 6 -1.45 -2.79 -7.71
N VAL A 7 -2.11 -2.97 -8.84
CA VAL A 7 -3.35 -3.75 -8.92
C VAL A 7 -3.00 -5.24 -8.93
N SER A 8 -3.57 -5.98 -8.00
CA SER A 8 -3.26 -7.41 -7.82
C SER A 8 -3.58 -8.20 -9.09
N LYS A 9 -2.55 -8.89 -9.62
CA LYS A 9 -2.67 -9.65 -10.89
C LYS A 9 -3.33 -11.03 -10.70
N ASN A 10 -3.49 -11.50 -9.46
CA ASN A 10 -4.01 -12.85 -9.14
C ASN A 10 -4.53 -12.97 -7.68
N ASN A 11 -5.06 -14.14 -7.31
CA ASN A 11 -5.70 -14.40 -6.01
C ASN A 11 -4.81 -15.13 -4.98
N ARG A 12 -3.46 -15.00 -5.05
CA ARG A 12 -2.55 -15.84 -4.24
C ARG A 12 -2.04 -15.18 -2.96
N ALA A 13 -1.80 -13.87 -3.01
CA ALA A 13 -1.20 -13.13 -1.90
C ALA A 13 -2.17 -13.07 -0.71
N GLY A 14 -1.68 -13.39 0.48
CA GLY A 14 -2.39 -13.08 1.73
C GLY A 14 -1.99 -11.69 2.23
N CYS A 15 -2.93 -10.96 2.82
CA CYS A 15 -2.61 -9.73 3.51
C CYS A 15 -1.83 -10.03 4.79
N THR A 16 -0.84 -9.21 5.08
CA THR A 16 0.06 -9.36 6.23
C THR A 16 -0.31 -8.49 7.42
N ASP A 17 -1.38 -7.69 7.30
CA ASP A 17 -2.01 -7.07 8.47
C ASP A 17 -2.46 -8.14 9.46
N THR A 18 -2.34 -7.85 10.76
CA THR A 18 -2.55 -8.83 11.83
C THR A 18 -3.93 -9.49 11.76
N LEU A 19 -5.00 -8.73 11.52
CA LEU A 19 -6.37 -9.25 11.49
C LEU A 19 -6.61 -10.09 10.23
N CYS A 20 -6.28 -9.54 9.06
CA CYS A 20 -6.44 -10.26 7.80
C CYS A 20 -5.57 -11.52 7.75
N LYS A 21 -4.36 -11.47 8.30
CA LYS A 21 -3.44 -12.61 8.38
C LYS A 21 -4.00 -13.71 9.28
N ALA A 22 -4.57 -13.36 10.43
CA ALA A 22 -5.19 -14.33 11.33
C ALA A 22 -6.39 -15.02 10.68
N GLN A 23 -7.16 -14.29 9.86
CA GLN A 23 -8.31 -14.81 9.13
C GLN A 23 -7.94 -15.47 7.78
N GLY A 24 -6.67 -15.41 7.37
CA GLY A 24 -6.22 -15.94 6.08
C GLY A 24 -6.77 -15.22 4.85
N VAL A 25 -7.20 -13.96 5.00
CA VAL A 25 -7.83 -13.18 3.92
C VAL A 25 -6.83 -12.96 2.79
N LYS A 26 -7.27 -13.29 1.58
CA LYS A 26 -6.50 -13.09 0.35
C LYS A 26 -6.76 -11.72 -0.25
N ILE A 27 -5.75 -11.20 -0.94
CA ILE A 27 -5.88 -10.04 -1.80
C ILE A 27 -6.25 -10.56 -3.19
N THR A 28 -7.45 -10.24 -3.64
CA THR A 28 -8.00 -10.80 -4.89
C THR A 28 -7.56 -10.01 -6.12
N LYS A 29 -7.72 -10.59 -7.31
CA LYS A 29 -7.36 -9.98 -8.59
C LYS A 29 -8.20 -8.72 -8.80
N GLY A 30 -7.54 -7.62 -9.14
CA GLY A 30 -8.19 -6.31 -9.31
C GLY A 30 -8.15 -5.42 -8.07
N GLU A 31 -7.81 -5.94 -6.89
CA GLU A 31 -7.64 -5.13 -5.69
C GLU A 31 -6.30 -4.39 -5.69
N ILE A 32 -6.30 -3.13 -5.23
CA ILE A 32 -5.07 -2.38 -4.97
C ILE A 32 -4.35 -2.99 -3.76
N ARG A 33 -3.03 -3.15 -3.87
CA ARG A 33 -2.19 -3.63 -2.76
C ARG A 33 -0.88 -2.88 -2.66
N LEU A 34 -0.40 -2.75 -1.43
CA LEU A 34 0.93 -2.23 -1.14
C LEU A 34 1.83 -3.37 -0.68
N GLY A 35 3.00 -3.50 -1.31
CA GLY A 35 4.07 -4.39 -0.94
C GLY A 35 5.15 -3.65 -0.15
N SER A 36 5.66 -4.27 0.90
CA SER A 36 6.93 -3.87 1.56
C SER A 36 7.96 -4.96 1.32
N TRP A 37 9.13 -4.60 0.78
CA TRP A 37 10.23 -5.55 0.59
C TRP A 37 10.85 -5.88 1.95
N VAL A 38 11.02 -7.17 2.23
CA VAL A 38 11.71 -7.65 3.42
C VAL A 38 12.72 -8.71 3.02
N GLU A 39 13.86 -8.72 3.69
CA GLU A 39 14.90 -9.73 3.52
C GLU A 39 15.07 -10.50 4.83
N VAL A 40 15.08 -11.82 4.73
CA VAL A 40 15.29 -12.73 5.87
C VAL A 40 16.22 -13.85 5.42
N ASN A 41 17.38 -13.99 6.07
CA ASN A 41 18.38 -15.02 5.77
C ASN A 41 18.71 -15.08 4.26
N ASP A 42 19.08 -13.95 3.67
CA ASP A 42 19.41 -13.79 2.23
C ASP A 42 18.26 -14.06 1.25
N HIS A 43 17.03 -14.27 1.75
CA HIS A 43 15.83 -14.40 0.93
C HIS A 43 14.99 -13.14 1.02
N GLY A 44 14.92 -12.41 -0.09
CA GLY A 44 14.07 -11.24 -0.26
C GLY A 44 12.69 -11.57 -0.81
N GLY A 45 11.67 -10.83 -0.35
CA GLY A 45 10.34 -10.94 -0.90
C GLY A 45 9.40 -9.84 -0.43
N TRP A 46 8.30 -9.69 -1.17
CA TRP A 46 7.25 -8.73 -0.84
C TRP A 46 6.31 -9.25 0.25
N LYS A 47 6.08 -8.43 1.28
CA LYS A 47 4.94 -8.57 2.21
C LYS A 47 3.82 -7.66 1.74
N TRP A 48 2.71 -8.27 1.34
CA TRP A 48 1.56 -7.56 0.80
C TRP A 48 0.55 -7.19 1.88
N ARG A 49 -0.09 -6.04 1.73
CA ARG A 49 -1.30 -5.64 2.47
C ARG A 49 -2.36 -5.19 1.48
N HIS A 50 -3.63 -5.41 1.81
CA HIS A 50 -4.73 -4.69 1.14
C HIS A 50 -4.48 -3.19 1.26
N TRP A 51 -4.90 -2.41 0.27
CA TRP A 51 -4.85 -0.95 0.33
C TRP A 51 -5.41 -0.39 1.64
N GLY A 52 -6.62 -0.84 2.00
CA GLY A 52 -7.30 -0.47 3.25
C GLY A 52 -6.60 -0.87 4.56
N CYS A 53 -5.63 -1.78 4.50
CA CYS A 53 -4.89 -2.27 5.66
C CYS A 53 -3.51 -1.61 5.82
N VAL A 54 -3.15 -0.67 4.95
CA VAL A 54 -1.91 0.08 5.09
C VAL A 54 -2.07 1.09 6.23
N SER A 55 -1.15 1.07 7.19
CA SER A 55 -1.16 2.00 8.32
C SER A 55 -0.74 3.41 7.90
N GLY A 56 -1.26 4.45 8.55
CA GLY A 56 -0.84 5.84 8.36
C GLY A 56 0.69 6.02 8.40
N LEU A 57 1.38 5.39 9.36
CA LEU A 57 2.85 5.43 9.43
C LEU A 57 3.55 4.94 8.16
N VAL A 58 3.00 3.96 7.45
CA VAL A 58 3.59 3.48 6.18
C VAL A 58 3.34 4.51 5.08
N ILE A 59 2.15 5.13 5.04
CA ILE A 59 1.83 6.19 4.09
C ILE A 59 2.71 7.43 4.34
N GLU A 60 2.87 7.86 5.59
CA GLU A 60 3.79 8.95 5.97
C GLU A 60 5.24 8.63 5.56
N ASN A 61 5.72 7.41 5.82
CA ASN A 61 7.06 6.99 5.38
C ASN A 61 7.22 7.00 3.86
N ILE A 62 6.16 6.72 3.09
CA ILE A 62 6.18 6.84 1.62
C ILE A 62 6.28 8.31 1.25
N ARG A 63 5.38 9.15 1.79
CA ARG A 63 5.33 10.59 1.54
C ARG A 63 6.69 11.25 1.78
N ASP A 64 7.30 11.00 2.94
CA ASP A 64 8.58 11.59 3.32
C ASP A 64 9.72 11.16 2.38
N LYS A 65 9.67 9.93 1.87
CA LYS A 65 10.69 9.39 0.94
C LYS A 65 10.57 9.93 -0.48
N ILE A 66 9.40 10.42 -0.89
CA ILE A 66 9.17 10.97 -2.23
C ILE A 66 9.12 12.50 -2.24
N ALA A 67 9.14 13.15 -1.08
CA ALA A 67 9.14 14.60 -0.98
C ALA A 67 10.39 15.22 -1.64
N LYS A 68 10.19 16.29 -2.42
CA LYS A 68 11.24 17.12 -3.03
C LYS A 68 11.28 18.54 -2.44
N GLY A 69 10.28 18.90 -1.67
CA GLY A 69 10.11 20.20 -1.03
C GLY A 69 8.83 20.24 -0.22
N GLU A 70 8.43 21.43 0.21
CA GLU A 70 7.10 21.64 0.81
C GLU A 70 6.02 21.40 -0.25
N ASP A 71 5.14 20.44 0.01
CA ASP A 71 4.03 20.05 -0.89
C ASP A 71 4.43 19.66 -2.33
N ASP A 72 5.68 19.20 -2.53
CA ASP A 72 6.18 18.68 -3.80
C ASP A 72 6.64 17.22 -3.67
N TYR A 73 6.11 16.33 -4.51
CA TYR A 73 6.24 14.88 -4.38
C TYR A 73 6.53 14.20 -5.72
N ASP A 74 7.55 13.36 -5.75
CA ASP A 74 7.98 12.56 -6.90
C ASP A 74 7.32 11.18 -6.87
N PHE A 75 6.06 11.12 -7.34
CA PHE A 75 5.27 9.88 -7.33
C PHE A 75 5.87 8.75 -8.17
N ASP A 76 6.63 9.09 -9.21
CA ASP A 76 7.33 8.11 -10.06
C ASP A 76 8.45 7.37 -9.27
N ALA A 77 8.85 7.88 -8.09
CA ALA A 77 9.75 7.19 -7.18
C ALA A 77 9.10 6.03 -6.40
N ILE A 78 7.78 5.89 -6.44
CA ILE A 78 7.05 4.74 -5.89
C ILE A 78 7.07 3.61 -6.93
N ASP A 79 7.68 2.47 -6.60
CA ASP A 79 7.71 1.28 -7.47
C ASP A 79 6.28 0.84 -7.86
N GLY A 80 6.02 0.75 -9.16
CA GLY A 80 4.75 0.32 -9.74
C GLY A 80 3.68 1.40 -9.88
N PHE A 81 3.96 2.65 -9.50
CA PHE A 81 3.00 3.75 -9.69
C PHE A 81 2.75 4.07 -11.17
N ASP A 82 3.81 4.10 -11.98
CA ASP A 82 3.77 4.28 -13.43
C ASP A 82 3.11 3.11 -14.17
N GLU A 83 3.11 1.91 -13.56
CA GLU A 83 2.40 0.72 -14.05
C GLU A 83 0.88 0.75 -13.79
N LEU A 84 0.35 1.72 -13.04
CA LEU A 84 -1.08 1.84 -12.80
C LEU A 84 -1.78 2.41 -14.04
N GLU A 85 -2.51 1.56 -14.77
CA GLU A 85 -3.20 1.94 -16.02
C GLU A 85 -4.41 2.85 -15.81
N ASP A 86 -5.04 2.79 -14.62
CA ASP A 86 -6.25 3.54 -14.30
C ASP A 86 -5.89 4.90 -13.66
N PRO A 87 -6.20 6.04 -14.31
CA PRO A 87 -5.93 7.37 -13.77
C PRO A 87 -6.64 7.65 -12.44
N GLU A 88 -7.82 7.05 -12.19
CA GLU A 88 -8.54 7.22 -10.93
C GLU A 88 -7.80 6.53 -9.77
N ILE A 89 -7.18 5.37 -10.04
CA ILE A 89 -6.32 4.68 -9.07
C ILE A 89 -5.06 5.51 -8.81
N GLN A 90 -4.43 6.05 -9.85
CA GLN A 90 -3.27 6.94 -9.66
C GLN A 90 -3.64 8.14 -8.78
N GLU A 91 -4.77 8.79 -9.06
CA GLU A 91 -5.21 9.95 -8.29
C GLU A 91 -5.55 9.61 -6.84
N LYS A 92 -6.19 8.46 -6.60
CA LYS A 92 -6.40 7.92 -5.25
C LYS A 92 -5.08 7.75 -4.49
N VAL A 93 -4.07 7.19 -5.14
CA VAL A 93 -2.73 7.01 -4.52
C VAL A 93 -2.09 8.37 -4.23
N ARG A 94 -2.13 9.32 -5.17
CA ARG A 94 -1.61 10.68 -4.96
C ARG A 94 -2.24 11.33 -3.74
N ARG A 95 -3.57 11.34 -3.68
CA ARG A 95 -4.34 11.92 -2.56
C ARG A 95 -3.96 11.28 -1.22
N VAL A 96 -4.00 9.94 -1.13
CA VAL A 96 -3.70 9.21 0.11
C VAL A 96 -2.28 9.48 0.60
N VAL A 97 -1.30 9.44 -0.30
CA VAL A 97 0.10 9.70 0.06
C VAL A 97 0.27 11.14 0.53
N THR A 98 -0.28 12.12 -0.18
CA THR A 98 -0.21 13.54 0.22
C THR A 98 -0.85 13.78 1.59
N GLN A 99 -2.06 13.25 1.83
CA GLN A 99 -2.76 13.43 3.11
C GLN A 99 -2.19 12.57 4.27
N GLY A 100 -1.35 11.59 3.97
CA GLY A 100 -0.65 10.75 4.96
C GLY A 100 -1.48 9.60 5.53
N HIS A 101 -2.68 9.34 5.02
CA HIS A 101 -3.56 8.28 5.54
C HIS A 101 -4.53 7.75 4.47
N ILE A 102 -5.00 6.52 4.68
CA ILE A 102 -5.98 5.87 3.80
C ILE A 102 -7.31 6.62 3.85
N ASP A 103 -7.97 6.73 2.69
CA ASP A 103 -9.30 7.33 2.59
C ASP A 103 -10.30 6.56 3.48
N PRO A 104 -11.22 7.26 4.18
CA PRO A 104 -12.17 6.59 5.07
C PRO A 104 -13.02 5.50 4.41
N GLU A 105 -13.33 5.64 3.11
CA GLU A 105 -14.09 4.66 2.33
C GLU A 105 -13.32 3.37 2.03
N ASP A 106 -11.98 3.45 1.97
CA ASP A 106 -11.09 2.32 1.69
C ASP A 106 -10.59 1.67 2.98
N PHE A 107 -10.74 2.33 4.13
CA PHE A 107 -10.14 1.91 5.39
C PHE A 107 -10.79 0.61 5.91
N ASN A 108 -9.97 -0.44 6.06
CA ASN A 108 -10.45 -1.76 6.50
C ASN A 108 -10.60 -1.87 8.03
N GLY A 109 -10.37 -0.79 8.79
CA GLY A 109 -10.63 -0.76 10.22
C GLY A 109 -9.56 -1.44 11.08
N VAL A 110 -9.16 -0.75 12.14
CA VAL A 110 -9.22 -1.35 13.48
C VAL A 110 -10.46 -0.78 14.16
N SER A 111 -11.63 -1.38 13.95
CA SER A 111 -12.69 -1.27 14.96
C SER A 111 -12.34 -2.27 16.06
N VAL A 112 -11.64 -1.79 17.08
CA VAL A 112 -11.71 -2.42 18.40
C VAL A 112 -13.10 -2.10 18.96
N ASP A 113 -14.09 -2.89 18.55
CA ASP A 113 -15.30 -3.00 19.36
C ASP A 113 -14.90 -3.77 20.62
N ASN A 114 -14.67 -3.02 21.70
CA ASN A 114 -14.53 -3.53 23.06
C ASN A 114 -15.78 -3.13 23.83
#